data_AF-A0A962UR38-F1
#
_entry.id   AF-A0A962UR38-F1
#
_cell.length_a   1.000
_cell.length_b   1.000
_cell.length_c   1.000
_cell.angle_alpha   90.00
_cell.angle_beta   90.00
_cell.angle_gamma   90.00
#
_symmetry.space_group_name_H-M   'P 1'
#
loop_
_entity.id
_entity.type
_entity.pdbx_description
1 polymer ?
#
loop_
_entity_poly.entity_id
_entity_poly.type
_entity_poly.pdbx_seq_one_letter_code
_entity_poly.pdbx_strand_id
1 'polypeptide(L)'
;MPSLLSIIELGGYPNLLPLYRRLGFNVEVVNSQRKARSALKKRIPDVIVAEYIFQSDFRDRTSNLETLMAVLQRHPEVKVIVFYLPEQAEKLAMLEARFSLFARIAFPITAEKVEAALRSAAVTPLN
;
A
#
# COMPACT_ATOMS: atom_id res chain seq x y z
N MET A 1 -0.08 13.59 -14.03
CA MET A 1 0.36 12.20 -13.82
C MET A 1 0.02 11.81 -12.39
N PRO A 2 -0.68 10.69 -12.16
CA PRO A 2 -0.99 10.23 -10.81
C PRO A 2 0.31 9.89 -10.06
N SER A 3 0.35 10.19 -8.79
CA SER A 3 1.47 9.95 -7.89
C SER A 3 1.30 8.63 -7.15
N LEU A 4 2.40 7.87 -7.03
CA LEU A 4 2.41 6.58 -6.34
C LEU A 4 3.50 6.59 -5.26
N LEU A 5 3.16 6.23 -4.04
CA LEU A 5 4.11 5.97 -2.97
C LEU A 5 4.27 4.45 -2.79
N SER A 6 5.47 3.93 -3.06
CA SER A 6 5.83 2.53 -2.83
C SER A 6 6.61 2.41 -1.53
N ILE A 7 6.06 1.67 -0.57
CA ILE A 7 6.67 1.41 0.73
C ILE A 7 7.19 -0.02 0.73
N ILE A 8 8.52 -0.19 0.75
CA ILE A 8 9.19 -1.49 0.68
C ILE A 8 10.04 -1.68 1.93
N GLU A 9 9.56 -2.45 2.89
CA GLU A 9 10.27 -2.70 4.16
C GLU A 9 11.05 -4.01 4.13
N LEU A 10 10.48 -5.07 3.54
CA LEU A 10 11.10 -6.40 3.44
C LEU A 10 11.42 -6.80 1.99
N GLY A 11 10.54 -6.49 1.04
CA GLY A 11 10.64 -6.92 -0.34
C GLY A 11 10.25 -8.39 -0.52
N GLY A 12 11.04 -9.15 -1.27
CA GLY A 12 10.75 -10.55 -1.61
C GLY A 12 9.90 -10.73 -2.89
N TYR A 13 9.85 -9.71 -3.74
CA TYR A 13 9.18 -9.72 -5.04
C TYR A 13 9.98 -8.96 -6.10
N PRO A 14 9.66 -9.14 -7.40
CA PRO A 14 10.38 -8.46 -8.48
C PRO A 14 10.35 -6.93 -8.36
N ASN A 15 11.30 -6.26 -9.00
CA ASN A 15 11.29 -4.80 -9.08
C ASN A 15 10.07 -4.31 -9.89
N LEU A 16 9.11 -3.67 -9.21
CA LEU A 16 7.88 -3.15 -9.80
C LEU A 16 8.00 -1.70 -10.30
N LEU A 17 9.13 -1.01 -10.06
CA LEU A 17 9.33 0.37 -10.53
C LEU A 17 9.16 0.53 -12.05
N PRO A 18 9.66 -0.39 -12.92
CA PRO A 18 9.41 -0.33 -14.35
C PRO A 18 7.92 -0.43 -14.70
N LEU A 19 7.16 -1.27 -13.99
CA LEU A 19 5.71 -1.39 -14.16
C LEU A 19 5.02 -0.06 -13.82
N TYR A 20 5.31 0.51 -12.65
CA TYR A 20 4.68 1.76 -12.21
C TYR A 20 4.94 2.90 -13.20
N ARG A 21 6.18 3.02 -13.70
CA ARG A 21 6.54 4.04 -14.70
C ARG A 21 5.84 3.80 -16.05
N ARG A 22 5.77 2.54 -16.51
CA ARG A 22 5.05 2.16 -17.74
C ARG A 22 3.56 2.50 -17.65
N LEU A 23 2.97 2.43 -16.46
CA LEU A 23 1.58 2.84 -16.19
C LEU A 23 1.41 4.36 -16.00
N GLY A 24 2.48 5.16 -16.11
CA GLY A 24 2.41 6.62 -16.08
C GLY A 24 2.41 7.25 -14.67
N PHE A 25 2.77 6.50 -13.64
CA PHE A 25 2.85 7.03 -12.27
C PHE A 25 4.13 7.86 -12.05
N ASN A 26 4.00 8.94 -11.28
CA ASN A 26 5.12 9.62 -10.64
C ASN A 26 5.44 8.94 -9.29
N VAL A 27 6.48 8.11 -9.26
CA VAL A 27 6.77 7.18 -8.17
C VAL A 27 7.76 7.75 -7.17
N GLU A 28 7.39 7.73 -5.88
CA GLU A 28 8.30 7.85 -4.75
C GLU A 28 8.44 6.49 -4.07
N VAL A 29 9.67 6.05 -3.79
CA VAL A 29 9.94 4.79 -3.08
C VAL A 29 10.55 5.11 -1.73
N VAL A 30 10.00 4.53 -0.67
CA VAL A 30 10.50 4.64 0.70
C VAL A 30 10.66 3.26 1.32
N ASN A 31 11.58 3.14 2.27
CA ASN A 31 11.95 1.84 2.85
C ASN A 31 11.58 1.66 4.33
N SER A 32 10.62 2.43 4.82
CA SER A 32 10.09 2.30 6.19
C SER A 32 8.79 3.08 6.35
N GLN A 33 7.92 2.66 7.28
CA GLN A 33 6.73 3.42 7.67
C GLN A 33 7.06 4.84 8.16
N ARG A 34 8.21 5.03 8.81
CA ARG A 34 8.65 6.36 9.26
C ARG A 34 8.88 7.30 8.08
N LYS A 35 9.54 6.84 7.02
CA LYS A 35 9.76 7.63 5.81
C LYS A 35 8.45 7.85 5.05
N ALA A 36 7.58 6.84 4.99
CA ALA A 36 6.25 6.98 4.39
C ALA A 36 5.43 8.10 5.06
N ARG A 37 5.41 8.15 6.39
CA ARG A 37 4.76 9.25 7.14
C ARG A 37 5.37 10.61 6.83
N SER A 38 6.70 10.70 6.71
CA SER A 38 7.38 11.93 6.31
C SER A 38 7.03 12.34 4.88
N ALA A 39 6.80 11.39 3.97
CA ALA A 39 6.35 11.64 2.60
C ALA A 39 4.91 12.18 2.58
N LEU A 40 3.99 11.58 3.35
CA LEU A 40 2.59 12.05 3.45
C LEU A 40 2.46 13.49 3.94
N LYS A 41 3.39 13.97 4.79
CA LYS A 41 3.42 15.38 5.22
C LYS A 41 3.74 16.34 4.08
N LYS A 42 4.45 15.89 3.05
CA LYS A 42 4.86 16.71 1.91
C LYS A 42 3.82 16.68 0.80
N ARG A 43 3.25 15.50 0.54
CA ARG A 43 2.27 15.28 -0.53
C ARG A 43 1.44 14.04 -0.21
N ILE A 44 0.13 14.15 -0.37
CA ILE A 44 -0.78 13.01 -0.35
C ILE A 44 -0.77 12.37 -1.75
N PRO A 45 -0.37 11.09 -1.89
CA PRO A 45 -0.31 10.42 -3.17
C PRO A 45 -1.70 9.90 -3.61
N ASP A 46 -1.89 9.66 -4.90
CA ASP A 46 -3.13 9.07 -5.43
C ASP A 46 -3.22 7.57 -5.10
N VAL A 47 -2.07 6.89 -5.11
CA VAL A 47 -1.94 5.45 -4.85
C VAL A 47 -0.82 5.18 -3.87
N ILE A 48 -1.04 4.24 -2.95
CA ILE A 48 0.00 3.70 -2.06
C ILE A 48 0.08 2.20 -2.27
N VAL A 49 1.28 1.69 -2.44
CA VAL A 49 1.57 0.26 -2.42
C VAL A 49 2.46 -0.03 -1.21
N ALA A 50 2.05 -0.95 -0.35
CA ALA A 50 2.76 -1.24 0.89
C ALA A 50 2.68 -2.72 1.27
N GLU A 51 3.60 -3.17 2.11
CA GLU A 51 3.53 -4.49 2.72
C GLU A 51 2.73 -4.43 4.02
N TYR A 52 1.88 -5.42 4.23
CA TYR A 52 1.38 -5.74 5.56
C TYR A 52 2.36 -6.70 6.22
N ILE A 53 2.90 -6.25 7.36
CA ILE A 53 3.84 -7.02 8.17
C ILE A 53 3.20 -7.14 9.55
N PHE A 54 2.79 -8.36 9.89
CA PHE A 54 2.24 -8.65 11.21
C PHE A 54 3.31 -8.49 12.31
N GLN A 55 2.93 -7.86 13.41
CA GLN A 55 3.77 -7.63 14.59
C GLN A 55 3.04 -8.11 15.85
N SER A 56 3.52 -9.20 16.43
CA SER A 56 2.89 -9.87 17.57
C SER A 56 3.08 -9.14 18.90
N ASP A 57 4.06 -8.25 18.99
CA ASP A 57 4.40 -7.46 20.18
C ASP A 57 3.47 -6.26 20.39
N PHE A 58 2.66 -5.91 19.38
CA PHE A 58 1.68 -4.84 19.48
C PHE A 58 0.41 -5.30 20.19
N ARG A 59 -0.04 -4.51 21.16
CA ARG A 59 -1.23 -4.81 21.97
C ARG A 59 -2.53 -4.37 21.29
N ASP A 60 -2.48 -3.22 20.63
CA ASP A 60 -3.63 -2.48 20.09
C ASP A 60 -3.67 -2.42 18.55
N ARG A 61 -2.62 -2.96 17.92
CA ARG A 61 -2.39 -2.97 16.48
C ARG A 61 -1.82 -4.32 16.07
N THR A 62 -1.93 -4.61 14.79
CA THR A 62 -1.40 -5.79 14.15
C THR A 62 -0.18 -5.47 13.27
N SER A 63 0.00 -4.21 12.89
CA SER A 63 1.11 -3.77 12.04
C SER A 63 1.45 -2.29 12.23
N ASN A 64 2.70 -1.91 12.00
CA ASN A 64 3.10 -0.50 11.89
C ASN A 64 2.31 0.27 10.82
N LEU A 65 1.81 -0.44 9.79
CA LEU A 65 1.00 0.13 8.71
C LEU A 65 -0.25 0.86 9.23
N GLU A 66 -0.83 0.42 10.36
CA GLU A 66 -2.02 1.07 10.94
C GLU A 66 -1.78 2.54 11.29
N THR A 67 -0.55 2.92 11.63
CA THR A 67 -0.19 4.34 11.85
C THR A 67 -0.34 5.17 10.59
N LEU A 68 0.01 4.59 9.43
CA LEU A 68 -0.16 5.24 8.14
C LEU A 68 -1.65 5.29 7.78
N MET A 69 -2.37 4.18 7.96
CA MET A 69 -3.80 4.08 7.67
C MET A 69 -4.64 5.08 8.46
N ALA A 70 -4.31 5.32 9.74
CA ALA A 70 -4.97 6.32 10.56
C ALA A 70 -4.85 7.74 9.99
N VAL A 71 -3.71 8.09 9.38
CA VAL A 71 -3.55 9.38 8.68
C VAL A 71 -4.43 9.42 7.43
N LEU A 72 -4.49 8.31 6.68
CA LEU A 72 -5.24 8.19 5.43
C LEU A 72 -6.76 8.15 5.62
N GLN A 73 -7.28 7.96 6.83
CA GLN A 73 -8.72 8.10 7.10
C GLN A 73 -9.27 9.48 6.71
N ARG A 74 -8.42 10.52 6.75
CA ARG A 74 -8.78 11.87 6.29
C ARG A 74 -8.65 12.07 4.78
N HIS A 75 -8.21 11.04 4.07
CA HIS A 75 -7.92 11.02 2.63
C HIS A 75 -8.51 9.76 1.97
N PRO A 76 -9.84 9.56 2.01
CA PRO A 76 -10.50 8.38 1.46
C PRO A 76 -10.32 8.22 -0.06
N GLU A 77 -9.90 9.28 -0.75
CA GLU A 77 -9.53 9.26 -2.17
C GLU A 77 -8.31 8.38 -2.47
N VAL A 78 -7.40 8.22 -1.49
CA VAL A 78 -6.13 7.50 -1.68
C VAL A 78 -6.36 6.01 -1.81
N LYS A 79 -5.88 5.41 -2.90
CA LYS A 79 -6.02 3.97 -3.13
C LYS A 79 -4.86 3.21 -2.51
N VAL A 80 -5.12 2.51 -1.40
CA VAL A 80 -4.11 1.70 -0.70
C VAL A 80 -4.16 0.25 -1.16
N ILE A 81 -3.07 -0.23 -1.75
CA ILE A 81 -2.86 -1.62 -2.16
C ILE A 81 -1.86 -2.27 -1.21
N VAL A 82 -2.24 -3.40 -0.62
CA VAL A 82 -1.44 -4.10 0.38
C VAL A 82 -0.93 -5.44 -0.14
N PHE A 83 0.36 -5.71 0.05
CA PHE A 83 0.98 -7.02 -0.18
C PHE A 83 1.06 -7.78 1.13
N TYR A 84 0.66 -9.05 1.15
CA TYR A 84 0.62 -9.82 2.39
C TYR A 84 0.94 -11.30 2.19
N LEU A 85 1.54 -11.92 3.20
CA LEU A 85 1.75 -13.36 3.22
C LEU A 85 0.41 -14.07 3.47
N PRO A 86 0.06 -15.14 2.72
CA PRO A 86 -1.19 -15.88 2.92
C PRO A 86 -1.47 -16.27 4.38
N GLU A 87 -0.43 -16.64 5.13
CA GLU A 87 -0.49 -17.05 6.53
C GLU A 87 -0.91 -15.91 7.47
N GLN A 88 -0.79 -14.66 7.01
CA GLN A 88 -1.18 -13.46 7.74
C GLN A 88 -2.60 -12.98 7.40
N ALA A 89 -3.35 -13.71 6.56
CA ALA A 89 -4.69 -13.31 6.10
C ALA A 89 -5.65 -12.97 7.26
N GLU A 90 -5.67 -13.79 8.31
CA GLU A 90 -6.53 -13.57 9.48
C GLU A 90 -6.16 -12.28 10.22
N LYS A 91 -4.86 -11.98 10.32
CA LYS A 91 -4.38 -10.75 10.96
C LYS A 91 -4.65 -9.52 10.11
N LEU A 92 -4.50 -9.65 8.79
CA LEU A 92 -4.88 -8.60 7.84
C LEU A 92 -6.37 -8.27 7.94
N ALA A 93 -7.24 -9.28 8.08
CA ALA A 93 -8.67 -9.06 8.25
C ALA A 93 -9.02 -8.19 9.48
N MET A 94 -8.23 -8.28 10.56
CA MET A 94 -8.38 -7.41 11.73
C MET A 94 -8.04 -5.94 11.41
N LEU A 95 -7.08 -5.69 10.51
CA LEU A 95 -6.78 -4.35 10.01
C LEU A 95 -7.93 -3.85 9.10
N GLU A 96 -8.43 -4.69 8.20
CA GLU A 96 -9.53 -4.35 7.27
C GLU A 96 -10.83 -4.03 8.00
N ALA A 97 -11.07 -4.62 9.17
CA ALA A 97 -12.21 -4.27 10.02
C ALA A 97 -12.18 -2.82 10.52
N ARG A 98 -11.02 -2.16 10.49
CA ARG A 98 -10.81 -0.78 10.99
C ARG A 98 -10.49 0.22 9.88
N PHE A 99 -9.92 -0.25 8.77
CA PHE A 99 -9.43 0.59 7.68
C PHE A 99 -9.79 -0.01 6.33
N SER A 100 -10.30 0.83 5.42
CA SER A 100 -10.59 0.39 4.05
C SER A 100 -9.30 0.27 3.24
N LEU A 101 -9.10 -0.88 2.61
CA LEU A 101 -8.07 -1.10 1.60
C LEU A 101 -8.71 -1.07 0.21
N PHE A 102 -7.98 -0.58 -0.78
CA PHE A 102 -8.44 -0.64 -2.17
C PHE A 102 -8.26 -2.05 -2.74
N ALA A 103 -7.10 -2.67 -2.47
CA ALA A 103 -6.85 -4.05 -2.86
C ALA A 103 -5.84 -4.72 -1.91
N ARG A 104 -5.91 -6.04 -1.82
CA ARG A 104 -4.89 -6.88 -1.18
C ARG A 104 -4.38 -7.93 -2.16
N ILE A 105 -3.08 -8.15 -2.17
CA ILE A 105 -2.41 -9.09 -3.06
C ILE A 105 -1.57 -10.05 -2.23
N ALA A 106 -1.93 -11.33 -2.28
CA ALA A 106 -1.20 -12.37 -1.59
C ALA A 106 0.11 -12.72 -2.33
N PHE A 107 1.18 -12.98 -1.58
CA PHE A 107 2.39 -13.57 -2.12
C PHE A 107 2.10 -14.94 -2.80
N PRO A 108 2.80 -15.31 -3.89
CA PRO A 108 3.86 -14.53 -4.54
C PRO A 108 3.31 -13.30 -5.29
N ILE A 109 3.98 -12.17 -5.13
CA ILE A 109 3.63 -10.91 -5.81
C ILE A 109 4.20 -10.96 -7.22
N THR A 110 3.34 -10.78 -8.22
CA THR A 110 3.71 -10.75 -9.63
C THR A 110 3.32 -9.42 -10.27
N ALA A 111 4.00 -9.04 -11.35
CA ALA A 111 3.72 -7.79 -12.04
C ALA A 111 2.27 -7.74 -12.56
N GLU A 112 1.72 -8.88 -12.99
CA GLU A 112 0.37 -9.00 -13.55
C GLU A 112 -0.69 -8.73 -12.48
N LYS A 113 -0.53 -9.33 -11.29
CA LYS A 113 -1.45 -9.09 -10.15
C LYS A 113 -1.46 -7.61 -9.76
N VAL A 114 -0.28 -6.99 -9.71
CA VAL A 114 -0.14 -5.58 -9.34
C VAL A 114 -0.67 -4.66 -10.44
N GLU A 115 -0.40 -4.97 -11.71
CA GLU A 115 -0.90 -4.20 -12.85
C GLU A 115 -2.43 -4.19 -12.89
N ALA A 116 -3.09 -5.32 -12.65
CA ALA A 116 -4.55 -5.40 -12.60
C ALA A 116 -5.13 -4.49 -11.50
N ALA A 117 -4.55 -4.52 -10.31
CA ALA A 117 -4.97 -3.67 -9.20
C ALA A 117 -4.74 -2.17 -9.51
N LEU A 118 -3.57 -1.81 -10.06
CA LEU A 118 -3.24 -0.43 -10.39
C LEU A 118 -4.11 0.15 -11.51
N ARG A 119 -4.45 -0.66 -12.53
CA ARG A 119 -5.39 -0.25 -13.58
C ARG A 119 -6.78 0.00 -13.00
N SER A 120 -7.24 -0.85 -12.11
CA SER A 120 -8.52 -0.65 -11.41
C SER A 120 -8.51 0.64 -10.57
N ALA A 121 -7.39 0.94 -9.90
CA ALA A 121 -7.21 2.17 -9.12
C ALA A 121 -7.23 3.43 -10.01
N ALA A 122 -6.58 3.36 -11.18
CA ALA A 122 -6.47 4.49 -12.11
C ALA A 122 -7.74 4.75 -12.94
N VAL A 123 -8.64 3.77 -13.08
CA VAL A 123 -9.88 3.88 -13.86
C VAL A 123 -11.00 4.57 -13.10
N THR A 124 -10.86 4.85 -11.79
CA THR A 124 -11.86 5.61 -11.04
C THR A 124 -11.62 7.11 -11.25
N PRO A 125 -12.44 7.85 -12.02
CA PRO A 125 -12.34 9.29 -12.05
C PRO A 125 -12.84 9.81 -10.70
N LEU A 126 -12.10 10.72 -10.09
CA LEU A 126 -12.66 11.64 -9.11
C LEU A 126 -13.73 12.44 -9.84
N ASN A 127 -15.00 12.01 -9.71
CA ASN A 127 -16.16 12.82 -10.04
C ASN A 127 -16.39 13.84 -8.93
#